data_AF-A0AA38WYJ2-F1
#
_entry.id   AF-A0AA38WYJ2-F1
#
_cell.length_a   1.000
_cell.length_b   1.000
_cell.length_c   1.000
_cell.angle_alpha   90.00
_cell.angle_beta   90.00
_cell.angle_gamma   90.00
#
_symmetry.space_group_name_H-M   'P 1'
#
loop_
_entity.id
_entity.type
_entity.pdbx_description
1 polymer ?
#
loop_
_entity_poly.entity_id
_entity_poly.type
_entity_poly.pdbx_seq_one_letter_code
_entity_poly.pdbx_strand_id
1 'polypeptide(L)'
;MAAAVPSTPGFTSFQKVLSTETLESATAYLVSLLKRRQVRGSKRCAVVTTLLLLRTVETTKQADSERLIQRVKDVGKKLINAAPHEPAVGNIVRRVISIIREEDEEDATGQRGGGDASPAGDESDFGTPTPLESSQIRSSLFHNLPNGISSSSPSPQRGPSGARPPLLTTRTGTPESAARPITSMFSINAHPTMRHLGGLDSPSNRSGSGTPQMGTSGLLPNLRPEVIHGIKEIIDEINAADDEIAAAALDQIYPQETIFTYSSSLTVQRFLLRAASKRKFTVIHAEAYPNNHRQTHALLTGNQDAIAEDEDNLPNDTFTKTLTSAGITVVVIPDSAIFAVMSRASKVILDAHAVLEDGSIIAAAGSKTVVKAAKFHRKPVMVLAATYKLSPAYPYDPFRLIEYGDAGRVVAFQDGELWKGLDSGAKNALHDFVEAAEIDLFVTNQVPAVVSTGYLYRVVREQYDEEDVEL
;
A
#
# COMPACT_ATOMS: atom_id res chain seq x y z
N MET A 1 19.77 22.08 38.40
CA MET A 1 18.95 22.15 37.18
C MET A 1 19.79 21.66 36.02
N ALA A 2 19.64 20.40 35.61
CA ALA A 2 20.29 19.90 34.41
C ALA A 2 19.55 20.48 33.20
N ALA A 3 20.24 21.26 32.37
CA ALA A 3 19.69 21.75 31.11
C ALA A 3 19.35 20.54 30.23
N ALA A 4 18.07 20.40 29.86
CA ALA A 4 17.64 19.37 28.91
C ALA A 4 18.38 19.59 27.59
N VAL A 5 19.17 18.61 27.16
CA VAL A 5 19.81 18.61 25.85
C VAL A 5 18.70 18.74 24.80
N PRO A 6 18.76 19.72 23.88
CA PRO A 6 17.76 19.84 22.83
C PRO A 6 17.77 18.57 21.98
N SER A 7 16.65 17.85 21.91
CA SER A 7 16.54 16.64 21.10
C SER A 7 16.80 16.97 19.63
N THR A 8 17.65 16.17 18.97
CA THR A 8 17.89 16.27 17.53
C THR A 8 16.56 16.29 16.77
N PRO A 9 16.33 17.26 15.87
CA PRO A 9 15.09 17.33 15.11
C PRO A 9 14.96 16.11 14.20
N GLY A 10 13.87 15.35 14.35
CA GLY A 10 13.62 14.12 13.62
C GLY A 10 12.33 13.45 14.08
N PHE A 11 12.27 12.12 13.97
CA PHE A 11 11.08 11.34 14.30
C PHE A 11 10.68 11.45 15.78
N THR A 12 11.64 11.27 16.69
CA THR A 12 11.37 11.28 18.14
C THR A 12 10.98 12.65 18.66
N SER A 13 11.57 13.72 18.11
CA SER A 13 11.18 15.09 18.44
C SER A 13 9.77 15.40 17.94
N PHE A 14 9.38 14.89 16.76
CA PHE A 14 8.02 15.02 16.25
C PHE A 14 6.99 14.33 17.16
N GLN A 15 7.26 13.11 17.61
CA GLN A 15 6.35 12.40 18.53
C GLN A 15 6.12 13.18 19.83
N LYS A 16 7.16 13.79 20.39
CA LYS A 16 7.04 14.66 21.57
C LYS A 16 6.14 15.86 21.29
N VAL A 17 6.43 16.60 20.22
CA VAL A 17 5.63 17.77 19.79
C VAL A 17 4.17 17.40 19.54
N LEU A 18 3.92 16.26 18.90
CA LEU A 18 2.56 15.77 18.62
C LEU A 18 1.75 15.55 19.91
N SER A 19 2.40 15.11 20.99
CA SER A 19 1.75 14.85 22.28
C SER A 19 1.54 16.10 23.14
N THR A 20 2.40 17.13 23.01
CA THR A 20 2.41 18.30 23.91
C THR A 20 1.80 19.56 23.31
N GLU A 21 1.95 19.76 22.00
CA GLU A 21 1.61 21.02 21.33
C GLU A 21 0.23 20.96 20.65
N THR A 22 -0.24 22.12 20.17
CA THR A 22 -1.47 22.21 19.38
C THR A 22 -1.31 21.56 18.00
N LEU A 23 -2.43 21.12 17.40
CA LEU A 23 -2.42 20.49 16.08
C LEU A 23 -1.77 21.36 14.99
N GLU A 24 -1.99 22.67 15.02
CA GLU A 24 -1.43 23.60 14.04
C GLU A 24 0.09 23.74 14.18
N SER A 25 0.57 23.80 15.43
CA SER A 25 2.00 23.79 15.74
C SER A 25 2.67 22.48 15.30
N ALA A 26 2.06 21.34 15.62
CA ALA A 26 2.54 20.02 15.19
C ALA A 26 2.56 19.89 13.65
N THR A 27 1.54 20.39 12.96
CA THR A 27 1.49 20.41 11.49
C THR A 27 2.61 21.25 10.91
N ALA A 28 2.81 22.47 11.41
CA ALA A 28 3.89 23.36 10.95
C ALA A 28 5.28 22.76 11.23
N TYR A 29 5.44 22.09 12.37
CA TYR A 29 6.67 21.40 12.73
C TYR A 29 6.95 20.23 11.78
N LEU A 30 5.97 19.37 11.47
CA LEU A 30 6.16 18.28 10.52
C LEU A 30 6.50 18.81 9.12
N VAL A 31 5.82 19.86 8.66
CA VAL A 31 6.14 20.54 7.39
C VAL A 31 7.60 21.01 7.37
N SER A 32 8.11 21.56 8.47
CA SER A 32 9.50 21.97 8.60
C SER A 32 10.46 20.77 8.51
N LEU A 33 10.17 19.66 9.21
CA LEU A 33 10.97 18.45 9.18
C LEU A 33 11.04 17.83 7.78
N LEU A 34 9.91 17.77 7.07
CA LEU A 34 9.80 17.26 5.71
C LEU A 34 10.62 18.13 4.72
N LYS A 35 10.43 19.46 4.75
CA LYS A 35 11.18 20.38 3.89
C LYS A 35 12.69 20.34 4.12
N ARG A 36 13.11 20.13 5.38
CA ARG A 36 14.53 20.03 5.76
C ARG A 36 15.10 18.63 5.54
N ARG A 37 14.29 17.69 5.05
CA ARG A 37 14.66 16.27 4.89
C ARG A 37 15.21 15.67 6.19
N GLN A 38 14.61 16.00 7.33
CA GLN A 38 14.96 15.47 8.67
C GLN A 38 14.15 14.21 9.02
N VAL A 39 13.02 14.02 8.33
CA VAL A 39 12.31 12.74 8.26
C VAL A 39 12.37 12.30 6.81
N ARG A 40 13.01 11.16 6.55
CA ARG A 40 13.18 10.58 5.21
C ARG A 40 12.73 9.14 5.19
N GLY A 41 12.45 8.66 3.98
CA GLY A 41 12.12 7.26 3.73
C GLY A 41 10.62 7.00 3.87
N SER A 42 10.10 6.22 2.93
CA SER A 42 8.66 6.04 2.74
C SER A 42 7.94 5.51 3.98
N LYS A 43 8.55 4.58 4.73
CA LYS A 43 7.94 4.02 5.96
C LYS A 43 7.77 5.08 7.05
N ARG A 44 8.82 5.88 7.33
CA ARG A 44 8.78 6.91 8.38
C ARG A 44 7.83 8.03 8.01
N CYS A 45 7.90 8.50 6.76
CA CYS A 45 6.98 9.49 6.22
C CYS A 45 5.52 9.03 6.33
N ALA A 46 5.23 7.76 6.03
CA ALA A 46 3.90 7.19 6.20
C ALA A 46 3.45 7.18 7.67
N VAL A 47 4.30 6.71 8.60
CA VAL A 47 3.97 6.66 10.04
C VAL A 47 3.72 8.06 10.62
N VAL A 48 4.61 9.03 10.39
CA VAL A 48 4.44 10.39 10.95
C VAL A 48 3.20 11.09 10.39
N THR A 49 2.89 10.89 9.10
CA THR A 49 1.67 11.42 8.49
C THR A 49 0.45 10.77 9.10
N THR A 50 0.44 9.45 9.27
CA THR A 50 -0.69 8.73 9.88
C THR A 50 -0.94 9.19 11.31
N LEU A 51 0.11 9.37 12.12
CA LEU A 51 0.01 9.88 13.49
C LEU A 51 -0.54 11.32 13.55
N LEU A 52 -0.15 12.19 12.62
CA LEU A 52 -0.69 13.55 12.55
C LEU A 52 -2.16 13.57 12.14
N LEU A 53 -2.55 12.73 11.18
CA LEU A 53 -3.93 12.60 10.74
C LEU A 53 -4.82 11.99 11.83
N LEU A 54 -4.34 10.99 12.56
CA LEU A 54 -5.00 10.45 13.76
C LEU A 54 -5.29 11.59 14.75
N ARG A 55 -4.28 12.39 15.08
CA ARG A 55 -4.44 13.53 15.99
C ARG A 55 -5.42 14.58 15.46
N THR A 56 -5.46 14.75 14.14
CA THR A 56 -6.39 15.65 13.45
C THR A 56 -7.83 15.19 13.66
N VAL A 57 -8.11 13.90 13.48
CA VAL A 57 -9.45 13.32 13.68
C VAL A 57 -9.86 13.36 15.16
N GLU A 58 -8.95 12.99 16.08
CA GLU A 58 -9.21 13.03 17.53
C GLU A 58 -9.58 14.44 18.04
N THR A 59 -8.91 15.47 17.51
CA THR A 59 -9.13 16.86 17.95
C THR A 59 -10.36 17.48 17.29
N THR A 60 -10.81 16.94 16.15
CA THR A 60 -11.93 17.49 15.40
C THR A 60 -13.25 17.11 16.06
N LYS A 61 -13.85 18.07 16.77
CA LYS A 61 -15.13 17.91 17.48
C LYS A 61 -16.35 17.90 16.55
N GLN A 62 -16.18 18.24 15.28
CA GLN A 62 -17.27 18.31 14.32
C GLN A 62 -17.82 16.90 14.05
N ALA A 63 -19.13 16.81 13.84
CA ALA A 63 -19.87 15.57 13.61
C ALA A 63 -20.30 15.44 12.13
N ASP A 64 -19.60 16.12 11.23
CA ASP A 64 -19.94 16.25 9.82
C ASP A 64 -18.79 15.66 9.00
N SER A 65 -19.05 14.59 8.25
CA SER A 65 -18.07 13.82 7.48
C SER A 65 -17.39 14.71 6.43
N GLU A 66 -18.16 15.55 5.73
CA GLU A 66 -17.64 16.47 4.70
C GLU A 66 -16.63 17.46 5.28
N ARG A 67 -16.91 18.02 6.45
CA ARG A 67 -15.98 18.95 7.11
C ARG A 67 -14.73 18.26 7.64
N LEU A 68 -14.87 17.02 8.13
CA LEU A 68 -13.74 16.22 8.56
C LEU A 68 -12.82 15.89 7.37
N ILE A 69 -13.41 15.46 6.25
CA ILE A 69 -12.69 15.24 4.99
C ILE A 69 -11.97 16.52 4.55
N GLN A 70 -12.66 17.67 4.57
CA GLN A 70 -12.04 18.94 4.18
C GLN A 70 -10.85 19.29 5.10
N ARG A 71 -10.98 19.08 6.41
CA ARG A 71 -9.89 19.34 7.36
C ARG A 71 -8.69 18.44 7.10
N VAL A 72 -8.92 17.15 6.85
CA VAL A 72 -7.88 16.18 6.50
C VAL A 72 -7.22 16.55 5.17
N LYS A 73 -8.00 16.95 4.16
CA LYS A 73 -7.50 17.45 2.87
C LYS A 73 -6.62 18.68 3.05
N ASP A 74 -7.03 19.65 3.86
CA ASP A 74 -6.26 20.89 4.09
C ASP A 74 -4.92 20.62 4.80
N VAL A 75 -4.90 19.71 5.77
CA VAL A 75 -3.66 19.27 6.43
C VAL A 75 -2.80 18.49 5.43
N GLY A 76 -3.39 17.53 4.72
CA GLY A 76 -2.72 16.69 3.73
C GLY A 76 -2.06 17.50 2.61
N LYS A 77 -2.75 18.48 2.03
CA LYS A 77 -2.20 19.41 1.03
C LYS A 77 -0.95 20.12 1.53
N LYS A 78 -0.92 20.56 2.79
CA LYS A 78 0.28 21.21 3.37
C LYS A 78 1.46 20.25 3.45
N LEU A 79 1.22 18.98 3.77
CA LEU A 79 2.25 17.95 3.86
C LEU A 79 2.76 17.52 2.48
N ILE A 80 1.86 17.30 1.51
CA ILE A 80 2.21 16.93 0.14
C ILE A 80 3.06 18.03 -0.51
N ASN A 81 2.67 19.30 -0.33
CA ASN A 81 3.46 20.44 -0.81
C ASN A 81 4.81 20.61 -0.08
N ALA A 82 4.95 20.04 1.13
CA ALA A 82 6.21 20.06 1.86
C ALA A 82 7.21 19.01 1.37
N ALA A 83 6.72 17.87 0.89
CA ALA A 83 7.53 16.77 0.36
C ALA A 83 6.88 16.16 -0.91
N PRO A 84 6.93 16.86 -2.06
CA PRO A 84 6.29 16.38 -3.29
C PRO A 84 6.95 15.11 -3.87
N HIS A 85 8.21 14.84 -3.49
CA HIS A 85 8.96 13.65 -3.91
C HIS A 85 8.75 12.43 -3.00
N GLU A 86 7.93 12.55 -1.95
CA GLU A 86 7.61 11.47 -1.00
C GLU A 86 6.13 11.08 -1.13
N PRO A 87 5.74 10.29 -2.16
CA PRO A 87 4.35 9.99 -2.46
C PRO A 87 3.63 9.22 -1.35
N ALA A 88 4.38 8.51 -0.49
CA ALA A 88 3.83 7.83 0.68
C ALA A 88 3.01 8.78 1.58
N VAL A 89 3.39 10.06 1.69
CA VAL A 89 2.63 11.06 2.44
C VAL A 89 1.24 11.26 1.84
N GLY A 90 1.16 11.47 0.52
CA GLY A 90 -0.11 11.64 -0.18
C GLY A 90 -0.96 10.37 -0.17
N ASN A 91 -0.32 9.21 -0.30
CA ASN A 91 -0.99 7.90 -0.24
C ASN A 91 -1.73 7.71 1.08
N ILE A 92 -1.07 7.98 2.21
CA ILE A 92 -1.72 7.90 3.53
C ILE A 92 -2.89 8.89 3.64
N VAL A 93 -2.72 10.13 3.16
CA VAL A 93 -3.82 11.12 3.19
C VAL A 93 -5.03 10.60 2.42
N ARG A 94 -4.85 10.04 1.23
CA ARG A 94 -5.95 9.47 0.42
C ARG A 94 -6.61 8.28 1.10
N ARG A 95 -5.83 7.37 1.69
CA ARG A 95 -6.37 6.21 2.42
C ARG A 95 -7.22 6.65 3.61
N VAL A 96 -6.77 7.65 4.38
CA VAL A 96 -7.55 8.18 5.51
C VAL A 96 -8.84 8.85 5.04
N ILE A 97 -8.83 9.56 3.90
CA ILE A 97 -10.05 10.14 3.33
C ILE A 97 -11.02 9.04 2.89
N SER A 98 -10.52 7.98 2.26
CA SER A 98 -11.32 6.83 1.83
C SER A 98 -12.00 6.15 3.02
N ILE A 99 -11.26 5.91 4.12
CA ILE A 99 -11.83 5.39 5.38
C ILE A 99 -12.97 6.30 5.87
N ILE A 100 -12.79 7.62 5.91
CA ILE A 100 -13.84 8.52 6.39
C ILE A 100 -15.11 8.42 5.53
N ARG A 101 -14.98 8.22 4.21
CA ARG A 101 -16.13 8.04 3.32
C ARG A 101 -16.80 6.69 3.49
N GLU A 102 -16.02 5.61 3.58
CA GLU A 102 -16.56 4.26 3.76
C GLU A 102 -17.39 4.17 5.05
N GLU A 103 -16.86 4.67 6.16
CA GLU A 103 -17.56 4.65 7.44
C GLU A 103 -18.83 5.53 7.44
N ASP A 104 -18.83 6.65 6.70
CA ASP A 104 -20.02 7.52 6.56
C ASP A 104 -21.13 6.86 5.73
N GLU A 105 -20.75 6.12 4.67
CA GLU A 105 -21.68 5.33 3.86
C GLU A 105 -22.26 4.13 4.65
N GLU A 106 -21.43 3.46 5.46
CA GLU A 106 -21.85 2.35 6.32
C GLU A 106 -22.80 2.81 7.44
N ASP A 107 -22.51 3.92 8.12
CA ASP A 107 -23.41 4.52 9.10
C ASP A 107 -24.77 4.91 8.48
N ALA A 108 -24.75 5.48 7.26
CA ALA A 108 -25.96 5.88 6.55
C ALA A 108 -26.82 4.68 6.11
N THR A 109 -26.19 3.58 5.71
CA THR A 109 -26.90 2.34 5.33
C THR A 109 -27.40 1.56 6.53
N GLY A 110 -26.64 1.52 7.63
CA GLY A 110 -27.04 0.94 8.92
C GLY A 110 -28.29 1.61 9.50
N GLN A 111 -28.41 2.94 9.39
CA GLN A 111 -29.62 3.67 9.80
C GLN A 111 -30.84 3.38 8.92
N ARG A 112 -30.66 3.04 7.64
CA ARG A 112 -31.76 2.65 6.73
C ARG A 112 -32.22 1.22 6.93
N GLY A 113 -31.35 0.31 7.39
CA GLY A 113 -31.68 -1.09 7.65
C GLY A 113 -32.35 -1.36 9.01
N GLY A 114 -32.18 -0.47 10.00
CA GLY A 114 -32.71 -0.64 11.36
C GLY A 114 -34.17 -0.22 11.58
N GLY A 115 -34.89 0.20 10.54
CA GLY A 115 -36.21 0.84 10.65
C GLY A 115 -37.44 -0.08 10.54
N ASP A 116 -37.29 -1.37 10.20
CA ASP A 116 -38.44 -2.25 9.95
C ASP A 116 -38.30 -3.61 10.65
N ALA A 117 -38.32 -3.59 11.98
CA ALA A 117 -38.58 -4.77 12.81
C ALA A 117 -39.20 -4.37 14.15
N SER A 118 -40.42 -3.82 14.11
CA SER A 118 -41.31 -3.88 15.27
C SER A 118 -41.99 -5.25 15.27
N PRO A 119 -41.79 -6.13 16.28
CA PRO A 119 -42.61 -7.32 16.39
C PRO A 119 -44.00 -6.87 16.86
N ALA A 120 -44.99 -6.99 15.99
CA ALA A 120 -46.39 -6.91 16.37
C ALA A 120 -46.66 -7.95 17.46
N GLY A 121 -47.31 -7.50 18.53
CA GLY A 121 -47.61 -8.33 19.69
C GLY A 121 -48.50 -9.52 19.36
N ASP A 122 -48.27 -10.60 20.08
CA ASP A 122 -49.31 -11.59 20.36
C ASP A 122 -49.17 -12.02 21.81
N GLU A 123 -50.13 -11.60 22.64
CA GLU A 123 -50.31 -12.12 23.99
C GLU A 123 -51.16 -13.40 23.91
N SER A 124 -50.57 -14.55 24.23
CA SER A 124 -51.31 -15.65 24.86
C SER A 124 -50.37 -16.57 25.65
N ASP A 125 -50.46 -16.38 26.97
CA ASP A 125 -50.41 -17.34 28.08
C ASP A 125 -50.06 -18.82 27.78
N PHE A 126 -48.99 -19.36 28.40
CA PHE A 126 -49.00 -20.41 29.45
C PHE A 126 -47.65 -21.16 29.57
N GLY A 127 -47.08 -21.22 30.79
CA GLY A 127 -46.30 -22.36 31.31
C GLY A 127 -44.77 -22.44 31.14
N THR A 128 -44.02 -22.19 32.22
CA THR A 128 -42.69 -22.81 32.53
C THR A 128 -42.86 -24.31 32.90
N PRO A 129 -41.81 -25.19 32.97
CA PRO A 129 -40.38 -24.91 33.19
C PRO A 129 -39.31 -25.85 32.51
N THR A 130 -38.04 -25.49 32.71
CA THR A 130 -36.78 -26.29 32.87
C THR A 130 -35.81 -26.61 31.71
N PRO A 131 -34.48 -26.68 31.99
CA PRO A 131 -33.39 -26.72 31.00
C PRO A 131 -32.61 -28.06 30.96
N LEU A 132 -32.01 -28.42 29.82
CA LEU A 132 -30.89 -29.39 29.66
C LEU A 132 -30.25 -29.13 28.27
N GLU A 133 -29.03 -28.62 28.17
CA GLU A 133 -27.71 -29.29 28.25
C GLU A 133 -27.12 -29.65 26.87
N SER A 134 -25.95 -29.05 26.64
CA SER A 134 -24.85 -29.24 25.69
C SER A 134 -24.63 -30.65 25.11
N SER A 135 -24.28 -30.76 23.82
CA SER A 135 -23.10 -31.51 23.34
C SER A 135 -22.95 -31.54 21.80
N GLN A 136 -21.89 -30.89 21.34
CA GLN A 136 -20.87 -31.26 20.34
C GLN A 136 -21.13 -32.35 19.25
N ILE A 137 -20.87 -31.91 18.00
CA ILE A 137 -19.93 -32.45 16.99
C ILE A 137 -20.10 -33.93 16.57
N ARG A 138 -20.37 -34.16 15.28
CA ARG A 138 -19.59 -35.08 14.41
C ARG A 138 -19.88 -34.93 12.92
N SER A 139 -18.79 -34.99 12.17
CA SER A 139 -18.61 -34.97 10.72
C SER A 139 -18.81 -36.36 10.09
N SER A 140 -18.90 -36.37 8.74
CA SER A 140 -18.74 -37.45 7.73
C SER A 140 -19.98 -37.59 6.82
N LEU A 141 -19.96 -37.28 5.52
CA LEU A 141 -19.21 -37.80 4.35
C LEU A 141 -19.98 -38.86 3.55
N PHE A 142 -20.04 -38.62 2.22
CA PHE A 142 -20.22 -39.51 1.07
C PHE A 142 -21.61 -40.11 0.73
N HIS A 143 -21.97 -39.98 -0.56
CA HIS A 143 -22.77 -40.99 -1.26
C HIS A 143 -22.20 -41.29 -2.67
N ASN A 144 -22.11 -42.59 -2.94
CA ASN A 144 -21.67 -43.29 -4.16
C ASN A 144 -22.59 -43.12 -5.40
N LEU A 145 -21.95 -43.10 -6.59
CA LEU A 145 -22.13 -43.87 -7.86
C LEU A 145 -23.48 -44.61 -8.19
N PRO A 146 -23.82 -44.96 -9.47
CA PRO A 146 -22.90 -45.56 -10.49
C PRO A 146 -23.15 -45.34 -12.03
N ASN A 147 -22.14 -45.78 -12.83
CA ASN A 147 -22.08 -46.40 -14.18
C ASN A 147 -23.02 -45.95 -15.34
N GLY A 148 -22.62 -45.88 -16.62
CA GLY A 148 -21.35 -46.17 -17.33
C GLY A 148 -21.48 -46.14 -18.88
N ILE A 149 -20.33 -46.04 -19.55
CA ILE A 149 -19.90 -46.61 -20.87
C ILE A 149 -20.42 -46.06 -22.23
N SER A 150 -19.42 -45.71 -23.07
CA SER A 150 -19.28 -45.81 -24.54
C SER A 150 -19.41 -44.59 -25.47
N SER A 151 -18.50 -44.62 -26.44
CA SER A 151 -18.05 -43.70 -27.47
C SER A 151 -18.80 -43.83 -28.81
N SER A 152 -19.03 -42.72 -29.52
CA SER A 152 -18.81 -42.57 -30.99
C SER A 152 -19.44 -41.28 -31.54
N SER A 153 -18.68 -40.51 -32.32
CA SER A 153 -19.20 -39.47 -33.25
C SER A 153 -20.00 -40.10 -34.40
N PRO A 154 -20.98 -39.40 -35.01
CA PRO A 154 -20.68 -38.63 -36.23
C PRO A 154 -21.55 -37.35 -36.45
N SER A 155 -21.10 -36.47 -37.35
CA SER A 155 -21.85 -35.33 -37.94
C SER A 155 -22.49 -35.74 -39.30
N PRO A 156 -23.23 -34.88 -40.05
CA PRO A 156 -24.21 -33.83 -39.70
C PRO A 156 -25.57 -34.02 -40.43
N GLN A 157 -26.67 -33.41 -39.95
CA GLN A 157 -27.85 -33.16 -40.78
C GLN A 157 -28.48 -31.79 -40.51
N ARG A 158 -29.05 -31.25 -41.59
CA ARG A 158 -29.46 -29.86 -41.86
C ARG A 158 -30.95 -29.68 -41.57
N GLY A 159 -31.34 -28.65 -40.81
CA GLY A 159 -32.74 -28.25 -40.62
C GLY A 159 -32.87 -26.90 -39.87
N PRO A 160 -33.92 -26.09 -40.09
CA PRO A 160 -33.84 -24.64 -39.99
C PRO A 160 -34.45 -24.03 -38.71
N SER A 161 -34.02 -22.80 -38.41
CA SER A 161 -34.69 -21.75 -37.63
C SER A 161 -35.24 -22.10 -36.23
N GLY A 162 -34.54 -21.64 -35.19
CA GLY A 162 -35.06 -21.58 -33.83
C GLY A 162 -34.09 -20.92 -32.84
N ALA A 163 -34.51 -19.78 -32.30
CA ALA A 163 -34.03 -19.01 -31.14
C ALA A 163 -32.70 -19.40 -30.45
N ARG A 164 -31.81 -18.40 -30.32
CA ARG A 164 -30.64 -18.37 -29.43
C ARG A 164 -31.08 -18.60 -27.96
N PRO A 165 -30.46 -19.48 -27.17
CA PRO A 165 -30.74 -19.59 -25.74
C PRO A 165 -30.10 -18.42 -24.97
N PRO A 166 -30.69 -17.98 -23.84
CA PRO A 166 -30.13 -16.91 -23.02
C PRO A 166 -28.94 -17.41 -22.20
N LEU A 167 -27.90 -16.58 -22.11
CA LEU A 167 -26.73 -16.79 -21.25
C LEU A 167 -27.15 -16.66 -19.78
N LEU A 168 -27.07 -17.77 -19.04
CA LEU A 168 -27.09 -17.80 -17.59
C LEU A 168 -25.74 -17.31 -17.07
N THR A 169 -25.71 -16.11 -16.49
CA THR A 169 -24.56 -15.62 -15.72
C THR A 169 -24.56 -16.34 -14.37
N THR A 170 -23.63 -17.26 -14.17
CA THR A 170 -23.38 -17.90 -12.88
C THR A 170 -22.87 -16.85 -11.88
N ARG A 171 -23.71 -16.44 -10.93
CA ARG A 171 -23.28 -15.79 -9.68
C ARG A 171 -22.80 -16.89 -8.73
N THR A 172 -21.49 -17.00 -8.51
CA THR A 172 -20.96 -17.61 -7.29
C THR A 172 -20.93 -16.51 -6.22
N GLY A 173 -21.85 -16.60 -5.25
CA GLY A 173 -21.91 -15.72 -4.10
C GLY A 173 -21.11 -16.28 -2.92
N THR A 174 -20.37 -15.40 -2.26
CA THR A 174 -20.03 -15.46 -0.83
C THR A 174 -20.41 -14.09 -0.24
N PRO A 175 -20.97 -14.02 0.98
CA PRO A 175 -21.43 -12.78 1.57
C PRO A 175 -20.27 -12.01 2.23
N GLU A 176 -20.51 -10.71 2.48
CA GLU A 176 -19.72 -9.78 3.32
C GLU A 176 -18.43 -9.20 2.72
N SER A 177 -18.60 -8.06 2.02
CA SER A 177 -17.91 -6.78 2.27
C SER A 177 -18.48 -5.78 1.25
N ALA A 178 -18.75 -4.53 1.65
CA ALA A 178 -19.35 -3.50 0.82
C ALA A 178 -18.63 -3.35 -0.53
N ALA A 179 -19.26 -3.83 -1.62
CA ALA A 179 -18.67 -3.75 -2.96
C ALA A 179 -18.90 -2.35 -3.54
N ARG A 180 -17.81 -1.56 -3.62
CA ARG A 180 -17.76 -0.23 -4.25
C ARG A 180 -18.35 -0.23 -5.67
N PRO A 181 -18.97 0.86 -6.14
CA PRO A 181 -19.60 0.91 -7.45
C PRO A 181 -18.56 0.78 -8.56
N ILE A 182 -18.60 -0.34 -9.27
CA ILE A 182 -17.83 -0.57 -10.49
C ILE A 182 -18.20 0.55 -11.48
N THR A 183 -17.23 1.34 -11.93
CA THR A 183 -17.37 2.24 -13.10
C THR A 183 -17.51 1.38 -14.36
N SER A 184 -18.67 0.75 -14.48
CA SER A 184 -18.99 -0.18 -15.54
C SER A 184 -19.46 0.58 -16.77
N MET A 185 -19.17 0.07 -17.97
CA MET A 185 -19.71 0.59 -19.24
C MET A 185 -21.25 0.65 -19.25
N PHE A 186 -21.93 0.00 -18.29
CA PHE A 186 -23.36 0.13 -18.04
C PHE A 186 -23.78 1.50 -17.47
N SER A 187 -22.88 2.23 -16.81
CA SER A 187 -23.13 3.60 -16.32
C SER A 187 -23.38 4.60 -17.45
N ILE A 188 -22.90 4.33 -18.66
CA ILE A 188 -23.13 5.18 -19.84
C ILE A 188 -24.61 5.14 -20.27
N ASN A 189 -25.29 4.02 -20.04
CA ASN A 189 -26.70 3.85 -20.36
C ASN A 189 -27.64 4.23 -19.20
N ALA A 190 -27.09 4.60 -18.04
CA ALA A 190 -27.89 5.00 -16.90
C ALA A 190 -28.38 6.45 -17.10
N HIS A 191 -29.69 6.62 -17.31
CA HIS A 191 -30.30 7.95 -17.36
C HIS A 191 -30.10 8.69 -16.01
N PRO A 192 -29.80 10.00 -16.01
CA PRO A 192 -29.48 10.77 -14.80
C PRO A 192 -30.62 10.78 -13.75
N THR A 193 -31.86 10.52 -14.16
CA THR A 193 -33.03 10.45 -13.26
C THR A 193 -33.27 9.07 -12.63
N MET A 194 -32.53 8.03 -13.04
CA MET A 194 -32.69 6.66 -12.53
C MET A 194 -31.72 6.30 -11.40
N ARG A 195 -30.83 7.23 -10.98
CA ARG A 195 -29.93 7.01 -9.83
C ARG A 195 -30.62 7.05 -8.46
N HIS A 196 -31.95 7.22 -8.41
CA HIS A 196 -32.68 7.35 -7.14
C HIS A 196 -33.97 6.54 -6.98
N LEU A 197 -34.29 5.60 -7.87
CA LEU A 197 -35.44 4.70 -7.68
C LEU A 197 -35.03 3.24 -7.93
N GLY A 198 -34.60 2.57 -6.87
CA GLY A 198 -34.74 1.13 -6.80
C GLY A 198 -36.20 0.77 -6.57
N GLY A 199 -36.85 0.18 -7.56
CA GLY A 199 -38.11 -0.57 -7.42
C GLY A 199 -39.42 0.23 -7.60
N LEU A 200 -40.06 0.04 -8.76
CA LEU A 200 -41.51 0.18 -8.99
C LEU A 200 -42.08 -1.26 -8.98
N ASP A 201 -43.25 -1.62 -8.43
CA ASP A 201 -44.55 -0.94 -8.46
C ASP A 201 -45.56 -1.47 -7.42
N SER A 202 -46.45 -0.58 -6.95
CA SER A 202 -47.92 -0.76 -7.02
C SER A 202 -48.64 0.58 -6.76
N PRO A 203 -49.65 0.99 -7.56
CA PRO A 203 -50.28 2.29 -7.44
C PRO A 203 -51.45 2.26 -6.45
N SER A 204 -51.36 3.00 -5.36
CA SER A 204 -52.53 3.33 -4.53
C SER A 204 -52.63 4.83 -4.32
N ASN A 205 -53.68 5.41 -4.92
CA ASN A 205 -54.17 6.76 -4.66
C ASN A 205 -54.21 7.06 -3.15
N ARG A 206 -53.38 8.00 -2.69
CA ARG A 206 -53.69 8.79 -1.50
C ARG A 206 -53.07 10.18 -1.61
N SER A 207 -53.94 11.16 -1.80
CA SER A 207 -53.66 12.58 -1.60
C SER A 207 -53.26 12.81 -0.14
N GLY A 208 -52.13 13.46 0.09
CA GLY A 208 -51.65 13.81 1.43
C GLY A 208 -50.48 14.79 1.38
N SER A 209 -50.75 16.00 1.89
CA SER A 209 -49.83 17.06 2.33
C SER A 209 -48.33 16.73 2.36
N GLY A 210 -47.55 17.42 1.53
CA GLY A 210 -46.10 17.43 1.62
C GLY A 210 -45.61 18.09 2.91
N THR A 211 -44.99 17.31 3.79
CA THR A 211 -44.05 17.80 4.80
C THR A 211 -42.66 17.83 4.17
N PRO A 212 -41.92 18.95 4.23
CA PRO A 212 -40.55 18.98 3.75
C PRO A 212 -39.70 18.07 4.65
N GLN A 213 -39.07 17.05 4.07
CA GLN A 213 -37.95 16.37 4.73
C GLN A 213 -36.80 17.37 4.83
N MET A 214 -36.69 18.06 5.98
CA MET A 214 -35.41 18.59 6.40
C MET A 214 -34.47 17.40 6.56
N GLY A 215 -33.37 17.39 5.80
CA GLY A 215 -32.28 16.45 5.98
C GLY A 215 -31.83 16.51 7.43
N THR A 216 -32.11 15.45 8.17
CA THR A 216 -31.55 15.26 9.50
C THR A 216 -30.09 14.83 9.33
N SER A 217 -29.22 15.80 9.06
CA SER A 217 -27.81 15.74 9.44
C SER A 217 -27.77 15.68 10.97
N GLY A 218 -28.00 14.47 11.50
CA GLY A 218 -28.47 14.26 12.85
C GLY A 218 -27.61 13.25 13.59
N LEU A 219 -26.41 13.70 13.95
CA LEU A 219 -25.42 13.05 14.82
C LEU A 219 -24.87 11.72 14.30
N LEU A 220 -23.55 11.74 14.08
CA LEU A 220 -22.66 10.60 13.92
C LEU A 220 -21.89 10.39 15.25
N PRO A 221 -22.47 9.78 16.32
CA PRO A 221 -21.70 9.52 17.53
C PRO A 221 -20.61 8.45 17.30
N ASN A 222 -20.78 7.61 16.26
CA ASN A 222 -19.97 6.41 16.04
C ASN A 222 -18.96 6.53 14.88
N LEU A 223 -19.14 7.45 13.92
CA LEU A 223 -18.15 7.66 12.84
C LEU A 223 -16.72 7.91 13.36
N ARG A 224 -16.57 8.80 14.34
CA ARG A 224 -15.24 9.17 14.85
C ARG A 224 -14.47 8.00 15.45
N PRO A 225 -15.03 7.19 16.37
CA PRO A 225 -14.31 6.04 16.91
C PRO A 225 -13.96 5.00 15.85
N GLU A 226 -14.82 4.73 14.86
CA GLU A 226 -14.51 3.79 13.77
C GLU A 226 -13.40 4.33 12.85
N VAL A 227 -13.45 5.61 12.46
CA VAL A 227 -12.35 6.23 11.71
C VAL A 227 -11.02 6.19 12.50
N ILE A 228 -11.06 6.43 13.81
CA ILE A 228 -9.87 6.31 14.67
C ILE A 228 -9.35 4.87 14.68
N HIS A 229 -10.25 3.88 14.69
CA HIS A 229 -9.89 2.48 14.60
C HIS A 229 -9.22 2.16 13.27
N GLY A 230 -9.83 2.50 12.13
CA GLY A 230 -9.25 2.29 10.80
C GLY A 230 -7.90 2.98 10.60
N ILE A 231 -7.71 4.20 11.15
CA ILE A 231 -6.40 4.86 11.10
C ILE A 231 -5.34 4.10 11.92
N LYS A 232 -5.70 3.51 13.06
CA LYS A 232 -4.78 2.66 13.84
C LYS A 232 -4.44 1.37 13.10
N GLU A 233 -5.40 0.78 12.40
CA GLU A 233 -5.13 -0.39 11.53
C GLU A 233 -4.11 -0.05 10.44
N ILE A 234 -4.18 1.14 9.82
CA ILE A 234 -3.15 1.60 8.88
C ILE A 234 -1.76 1.63 9.55
N ILE A 235 -1.65 2.10 10.80
CA ILE A 235 -0.37 2.13 11.51
C ILE A 235 0.17 0.71 11.71
N ASP A 236 -0.68 -0.22 12.15
CA ASP A 236 -0.31 -1.60 12.37
C ASP A 236 0.08 -2.30 11.06
N GLU A 237 -0.65 -2.05 9.98
CA GLU A 237 -0.33 -2.51 8.62
C GLU A 237 1.04 -2.01 8.16
N ILE A 238 1.33 -0.71 8.29
CA ILE A 238 2.64 -0.15 7.91
C ILE A 238 3.77 -0.82 8.71
N ASN A 239 3.54 -1.09 10.00
CA ASN A 239 4.53 -1.72 10.86
C ASN A 239 4.78 -3.19 10.47
N ALA A 240 3.71 -3.94 10.17
CA ALA A 240 3.74 -5.34 9.79
C ALA A 240 4.18 -5.61 8.33
N ALA A 241 4.07 -4.63 7.44
CA ALA A 241 4.26 -4.79 6.00
C ALA A 241 5.58 -5.50 5.62
N ASP A 242 6.69 -5.19 6.29
CA ASP A 242 7.99 -5.82 6.00
C ASP A 242 8.02 -7.32 6.34
N ASP A 243 7.33 -7.73 7.41
CA ASP A 243 7.25 -9.12 7.84
C ASP A 243 6.31 -9.94 6.95
N GLU A 244 5.21 -9.32 6.52
CA GLU A 244 4.27 -9.88 5.56
C GLU A 244 4.93 -10.10 4.18
N ILE A 245 5.68 -9.10 3.68
CA ILE A 245 6.48 -9.25 2.45
C ILE A 245 7.55 -10.35 2.62
N ALA A 246 8.23 -10.38 3.77
CA ALA A 246 9.24 -11.40 4.04
C ALA A 246 8.64 -12.82 4.08
N ALA A 247 7.37 -12.99 4.43
CA ALA A 247 6.71 -14.29 4.45
C ALA A 247 6.73 -14.98 3.07
N ALA A 248 6.63 -14.21 1.98
CA ALA A 248 6.69 -14.71 0.60
C ALA A 248 8.11 -15.14 0.16
N ALA A 249 9.16 -14.83 0.94
CA ALA A 249 10.54 -15.10 0.55
C ALA A 249 10.86 -16.58 0.32
N LEU A 250 10.21 -17.46 1.10
CA LEU A 250 10.38 -18.89 0.94
C LEU A 250 9.78 -19.39 -0.36
N ASP A 251 8.78 -18.76 -0.95
CA ASP A 251 8.23 -19.25 -2.22
C ASP A 251 9.01 -18.72 -3.43
N GLN A 252 9.73 -17.61 -3.25
CA GLN A 252 10.43 -16.92 -4.34
C GLN A 252 11.92 -17.26 -4.46
N ILE A 253 12.63 -17.58 -3.37
CA ILE A 253 14.10 -17.82 -3.41
C ILE A 253 14.41 -19.29 -3.24
N TYR A 254 14.99 -19.96 -4.24
CA TYR A 254 15.31 -21.39 -4.20
C TYR A 254 16.77 -21.66 -3.78
N PRO A 255 17.09 -22.88 -3.29
CA PRO A 255 18.47 -23.24 -2.94
C PRO A 255 19.41 -23.14 -4.16
N GLN A 256 20.66 -22.76 -3.91
CA GLN A 256 21.72 -22.57 -4.91
C GLN A 256 21.44 -21.50 -5.99
N GLU A 257 20.38 -20.71 -5.85
CA GLU A 257 20.17 -19.55 -6.71
C GLU A 257 21.21 -18.45 -6.43
N THR A 258 21.46 -17.62 -7.44
CA THR A 258 22.24 -16.40 -7.28
C THR A 258 21.32 -15.20 -7.42
N ILE A 259 21.07 -14.50 -6.32
CA ILE A 259 20.15 -13.35 -6.27
C ILE A 259 20.96 -12.07 -6.46
N PHE A 260 20.55 -11.23 -7.42
CA PHE A 260 21.12 -9.91 -7.61
C PHE A 260 20.28 -8.87 -6.85
N THR A 261 20.92 -7.98 -6.11
CA THR A 261 20.29 -6.91 -5.34
C THR A 261 21.08 -5.62 -5.46
N TYR A 262 20.40 -4.50 -5.19
CA TYR A 262 20.95 -3.16 -5.35
C TYR A 262 20.49 -2.26 -4.21
N SER A 263 21.40 -1.42 -3.70
CA SER A 263 21.12 -0.43 -2.64
C SER A 263 20.79 -1.01 -1.26
N SER A 264 20.78 -0.14 -0.26
CA SER A 264 20.54 -0.42 1.15
C SER A 264 19.04 -0.43 1.50
N SER A 265 18.32 -1.49 1.12
CA SER A 265 16.92 -1.69 1.54
C SER A 265 16.77 -2.69 2.68
N LEU A 266 16.14 -2.25 3.77
CA LEU A 266 15.80 -3.10 4.90
C LEU A 266 14.75 -4.16 4.53
N THR A 267 13.76 -3.82 3.70
CA THR A 267 12.73 -4.76 3.23
C THR A 267 13.38 -5.91 2.45
N VAL A 268 14.32 -5.61 1.55
CA VAL A 268 15.10 -6.64 0.82
C VAL A 268 15.96 -7.46 1.78
N GLN A 269 16.63 -6.84 2.73
CA GLN A 269 17.43 -7.57 3.72
C GLN A 269 16.58 -8.55 4.53
N ARG A 270 15.42 -8.11 5.06
CA ARG A 270 14.49 -8.96 5.82
C ARG A 270 13.97 -10.11 4.97
N PHE A 271 13.61 -9.83 3.72
CA PHE A 271 13.20 -10.83 2.75
C PHE A 271 14.29 -11.91 2.54
N LEU A 272 15.54 -11.50 2.31
CA LEU A 272 16.67 -12.41 2.14
C LEU A 272 16.99 -13.20 3.41
N LEU A 273 16.99 -12.55 4.59
CA LEU A 273 17.21 -13.21 5.88
C LEU A 273 16.14 -14.27 6.17
N ARG A 274 14.88 -13.99 5.81
CA ARG A 274 13.78 -14.95 5.95
C ARG A 274 14.00 -16.17 5.08
N ALA A 275 14.44 -16.00 3.83
CA ALA A 275 14.82 -17.13 2.98
C ALA A 275 16.05 -17.88 3.52
N ALA A 276 17.05 -17.16 4.03
CA ALA A 276 18.30 -17.71 4.55
C ALA A 276 18.10 -18.64 5.75
N SER A 277 17.00 -18.47 6.49
CA SER A 277 16.64 -19.35 7.61
C SER A 277 16.43 -20.82 7.22
N LYS A 278 16.05 -21.08 5.95
CA LYS A 278 15.79 -22.45 5.45
C LYS A 278 16.59 -22.82 4.22
N ARG A 279 17.17 -21.86 3.50
CA ARG A 279 17.79 -22.07 2.19
C ARG A 279 19.19 -21.47 2.15
N LYS A 280 20.09 -22.13 1.42
CA LYS A 280 21.43 -21.64 1.11
C LYS A 280 21.47 -21.20 -0.34
N PHE A 281 21.87 -19.96 -0.57
CA PHE A 281 21.96 -19.32 -1.87
C PHE A 281 23.06 -18.26 -1.84
N THR A 282 23.35 -17.64 -2.97
CA THR A 282 24.37 -16.60 -3.11
C THR A 282 23.71 -15.27 -3.42
N VAL A 283 24.22 -14.17 -2.85
CA VAL A 283 23.75 -12.81 -3.13
C VAL A 283 24.87 -12.02 -3.79
N ILE A 284 24.59 -11.43 -4.95
CA ILE A 284 25.40 -10.39 -5.56
C ILE A 284 24.76 -9.05 -5.19
N HIS A 285 25.52 -8.16 -4.58
CA HIS A 285 25.01 -6.89 -4.07
C HIS A 285 25.83 -5.72 -4.63
N ALA A 286 25.17 -4.84 -5.38
CA ALA A 286 25.79 -3.62 -5.90
C ALA A 286 25.65 -2.45 -4.92
N GLU A 287 26.71 -1.66 -4.78
CA GLU A 287 26.88 -0.71 -3.67
C GLU A 287 25.98 0.54 -3.75
N ALA A 288 25.49 0.93 -4.93
CA ALA A 288 24.67 2.12 -5.15
C ALA A 288 25.38 3.44 -4.76
N TYR A 289 26.54 3.66 -5.40
CA TYR A 289 27.29 4.90 -5.32
C TYR A 289 26.57 6.01 -6.09
N PRO A 290 26.53 7.27 -5.61
CA PRO A 290 27.20 7.83 -4.43
C PRO A 290 26.31 7.95 -3.19
N ASN A 291 25.02 7.62 -3.27
CA ASN A 291 24.06 8.02 -2.23
C ASN A 291 23.98 7.02 -1.08
N ASN A 292 23.92 5.73 -1.40
CA ASN A 292 23.61 4.68 -0.45
C ASN A 292 24.82 3.79 -0.13
N HIS A 293 25.94 3.95 -0.85
CA HIS A 293 27.12 3.09 -0.69
C HIS A 293 27.60 2.92 0.75
N ARG A 294 27.65 3.98 1.57
CA ARG A 294 28.06 3.85 2.98
C ARG A 294 27.11 3.00 3.78
N GLN A 295 25.80 3.23 3.61
CA GLN A 295 24.77 2.46 4.29
C GLN A 295 24.78 1.00 3.82
N THR A 296 24.97 0.77 2.52
CA THR A 296 25.13 -0.57 1.93
C THR A 296 26.32 -1.30 2.54
N HIS A 297 27.50 -0.69 2.56
CA HIS A 297 28.70 -1.28 3.15
C HIS A 297 28.53 -1.54 4.65
N ALA A 298 27.89 -0.64 5.39
CA ALA A 298 27.57 -0.82 6.81
C ALA A 298 26.63 -2.02 7.03
N LEU A 299 25.57 -2.13 6.23
CA LEU A 299 24.59 -3.23 6.27
C LEU A 299 25.22 -4.60 6.06
N LEU A 300 26.20 -4.67 5.15
CA LEU A 300 26.87 -5.91 4.76
C LEU A 300 28.01 -6.30 5.71
N THR A 301 28.75 -5.32 6.24
CA THR A 301 29.85 -5.53 7.19
C THR A 301 29.37 -5.72 8.63
N GLY A 302 28.16 -5.25 8.96
CA GLY A 302 27.61 -5.32 10.31
C GLY A 302 28.09 -4.19 11.23
N ASN A 303 28.73 -3.15 10.67
CA ASN A 303 29.15 -1.99 11.44
C ASN A 303 27.93 -1.08 11.71
N GLN A 304 27.40 -1.14 12.94
CA GLN A 304 26.18 -0.45 13.35
C GLN A 304 26.34 1.08 13.49
N ASP A 305 27.58 1.59 13.56
CA ASP A 305 27.86 3.02 13.79
C ASP A 305 27.35 3.94 12.67
N ALA A 306 27.11 3.43 11.45
CA ALA A 306 26.54 4.18 10.33
C ALA A 306 25.02 3.96 10.13
N ILE A 307 24.41 3.05 10.89
CA ILE A 307 22.94 2.86 10.94
C ILE A 307 22.32 3.85 11.96
N ALA A 308 23.14 4.32 12.91
CA ALA A 308 22.76 5.14 14.05
C ALA A 308 22.41 6.62 13.77
N GLU A 309 22.73 7.17 12.58
CA GLU A 309 22.32 8.57 12.28
C GLU A 309 20.82 8.68 11.95
N ASP A 310 20.17 7.56 11.61
CA ASP A 310 18.77 7.53 11.22
C ASP A 310 17.89 6.66 12.15
N GLU A 311 18.39 5.63 12.84
CA GLU A 311 17.54 4.65 13.55
C GLU A 311 17.40 4.84 15.07
N ASP A 312 16.68 5.88 15.49
CA ASP A 312 16.08 5.89 16.84
C ASP A 312 14.69 5.23 16.79
N ASN A 313 14.64 3.93 17.10
CA ASN A 313 13.46 3.08 17.39
C ASN A 313 12.67 2.47 16.20
N LEU A 314 13.20 1.39 15.62
CA LEU A 314 12.36 0.24 15.23
C LEU A 314 12.80 -0.98 16.04
N PRO A 315 11.91 -1.62 16.84
CA PRO A 315 12.28 -2.78 17.63
C PRO A 315 12.32 -4.00 16.72
N ASN A 316 13.50 -4.41 16.24
CA ASN A 316 13.66 -5.70 15.59
C ASN A 316 15.13 -6.16 15.59
N ASP A 317 15.62 -6.45 16.79
CA ASP A 317 16.94 -7.04 17.09
C ASP A 317 17.22 -8.36 16.32
N THR A 318 16.18 -8.97 15.76
CA THR A 318 16.26 -10.19 14.94
C THR A 318 16.82 -9.95 13.53
N PHE A 319 16.72 -8.73 12.99
CA PHE A 319 17.03 -8.42 11.58
C PHE A 319 18.25 -7.49 11.38
N THR A 320 18.95 -7.15 12.46
CA THR A 320 20.28 -6.51 12.43
C THR A 320 21.40 -7.48 12.05
N LYS A 321 21.08 -8.78 11.92
CA LYS A 321 22.02 -9.82 11.48
C LYS A 321 22.45 -9.58 10.04
N THR A 322 23.75 -9.59 9.80
CA THR A 322 24.30 -9.57 8.45
C THR A 322 23.94 -10.86 7.72
N LEU A 323 23.73 -10.78 6.40
CA LEU A 323 23.49 -11.97 5.58
C LEU A 323 24.62 -13.01 5.70
N THR A 324 25.86 -12.55 5.88
CA THR A 324 27.04 -13.39 6.14
C THR A 324 26.88 -14.19 7.42
N SER A 325 26.35 -13.59 8.50
CA SER A 325 26.10 -14.30 9.77
C SER A 325 25.01 -15.38 9.65
N ALA A 326 24.07 -15.23 8.71
CA ALA A 326 23.08 -16.27 8.37
C ALA A 326 23.69 -17.40 7.48
N GLY A 327 24.98 -17.32 7.17
CA GLY A 327 25.71 -18.26 6.34
C GLY A 327 25.29 -18.22 4.88
N ILE A 328 24.97 -17.03 4.36
CA ILE A 328 24.77 -16.72 2.95
C ILE A 328 26.07 -16.13 2.40
N THR A 329 26.47 -16.56 1.20
CA THR A 329 27.62 -15.98 0.51
C THR A 329 27.19 -14.67 -0.13
N VAL A 330 27.78 -13.55 0.30
CA VAL A 330 27.53 -12.22 -0.27
C VAL A 330 28.75 -11.74 -1.04
N VAL A 331 28.56 -11.30 -2.27
CA VAL A 331 29.59 -10.71 -3.13
C VAL A 331 29.21 -9.26 -3.39
N VAL A 332 30.01 -8.33 -2.88
CA VAL A 332 29.84 -6.89 -3.11
C VAL A 332 30.54 -6.49 -4.40
N ILE A 333 29.86 -5.70 -5.22
CA ILE A 333 30.38 -5.22 -6.50
C ILE A 333 30.22 -3.69 -6.63
N PRO A 334 31.11 -3.01 -7.37
CA PRO A 334 30.88 -1.62 -7.77
C PRO A 334 29.81 -1.55 -8.86
N ASP A 335 29.18 -0.39 -9.00
CA ASP A 335 28.09 -0.18 -9.97
C ASP A 335 28.56 -0.36 -11.43
N SER A 336 29.85 -0.15 -11.71
CA SER A 336 30.44 -0.40 -13.04
C SER A 336 30.47 -1.88 -13.43
N ALA A 337 30.40 -2.79 -12.47
CA ALA A 337 30.45 -4.24 -12.70
C ALA A 337 29.06 -4.88 -12.88
N ILE A 338 27.96 -4.12 -12.71
CA ILE A 338 26.58 -4.60 -12.78
C ILE A 338 26.35 -5.43 -14.05
N PHE A 339 26.72 -4.90 -15.22
CA PHE A 339 26.49 -5.58 -16.50
C PHE A 339 27.32 -6.86 -16.64
N ALA A 340 28.58 -6.83 -16.20
CA ALA A 340 29.51 -7.96 -16.34
C ALA A 340 29.05 -9.18 -15.53
N VAL A 341 28.57 -8.96 -14.30
CA VAL A 341 28.18 -10.03 -13.39
C VAL A 341 26.72 -10.47 -13.53
N MET A 342 25.86 -9.69 -14.21
CA MET A 342 24.43 -9.98 -14.37
C MET A 342 24.17 -11.35 -15.04
N SER A 343 25.08 -11.79 -15.91
CA SER A 343 25.03 -13.11 -16.55
C SER A 343 24.96 -14.29 -15.54
N ARG A 344 25.56 -14.11 -14.35
CA ARG A 344 25.63 -15.10 -13.27
C ARG A 344 24.41 -15.09 -12.35
N ALA A 345 23.62 -14.02 -12.35
CA ALA A 345 22.42 -13.93 -11.53
C ALA A 345 21.31 -14.84 -12.07
N SER A 346 20.51 -15.42 -11.18
CA SER A 346 19.30 -16.17 -11.50
C SER A 346 18.10 -15.23 -11.62
N LYS A 347 17.99 -14.26 -10.71
CA LYS A 347 16.93 -13.23 -10.67
C LYS A 347 17.42 -11.96 -9.98
N VAL A 348 16.71 -10.87 -10.20
CA VAL A 348 16.96 -9.59 -9.56
C VAL A 348 15.84 -9.28 -8.58
N ILE A 349 16.20 -8.89 -7.35
CA ILE A 349 15.25 -8.44 -6.33
C ILE A 349 15.61 -6.99 -5.96
N LEU A 350 14.65 -6.09 -6.11
CA LEU A 350 14.80 -4.66 -5.82
C LEU A 350 13.74 -4.19 -4.83
N ASP A 351 13.98 -3.05 -4.20
CA ASP A 351 12.97 -2.31 -3.44
C ASP A 351 12.54 -1.07 -4.22
N ALA A 352 11.26 -0.73 -4.16
CA ALA A 352 10.75 0.54 -4.68
C ALA A 352 10.71 1.59 -3.58
N HIS A 353 11.06 2.83 -3.92
CA HIS A 353 10.69 3.99 -3.11
C HIS A 353 9.18 4.25 -3.22
N ALA A 354 8.67 4.20 -4.45
CA ALA A 354 7.25 4.30 -4.76
C ALA A 354 6.91 3.52 -6.03
N VAL A 355 5.66 3.07 -6.12
CA VAL A 355 5.10 2.39 -7.29
C VAL A 355 3.93 3.22 -7.79
N LEU A 356 3.89 3.49 -9.08
CA LEU A 356 2.87 4.33 -9.71
C LEU A 356 1.72 3.48 -10.25
N GLU A 357 0.63 4.13 -10.66
CA GLU A 357 -0.59 3.47 -11.11
C GLU A 357 -0.38 2.56 -12.34
N ASP A 358 0.51 2.95 -13.25
CA ASP A 358 0.88 2.19 -14.45
C ASP A 358 1.79 0.99 -14.15
N GLY A 359 2.25 0.85 -12.90
CA GLY A 359 3.23 -0.14 -12.48
C GLY A 359 4.67 0.29 -12.68
N SER A 360 4.94 1.52 -13.12
CA SER A 360 6.29 2.07 -13.12
C SER A 360 6.75 2.34 -11.69
N ILE A 361 8.05 2.30 -11.44
CA ILE A 361 8.60 2.49 -10.10
C ILE A 361 9.57 3.65 -10.04
N ILE A 362 9.60 4.29 -8.89
CA ILE A 362 10.66 5.17 -8.44
C ILE A 362 11.51 4.34 -7.49
N ALA A 363 12.80 4.22 -7.77
CA ALA A 363 13.74 3.42 -6.98
C ALA A 363 15.04 4.20 -6.73
N ALA A 364 15.99 3.61 -6.02
CA ALA A 364 17.29 4.23 -5.77
C ALA A 364 18.01 4.55 -7.10
N ALA A 365 18.76 5.66 -7.13
CA ALA A 365 19.57 6.06 -8.28
C ALA A 365 20.42 4.90 -8.82
N GLY A 366 20.33 4.60 -10.12
CA GLY A 366 21.06 3.50 -10.77
C GLY A 366 20.27 2.18 -10.86
N SER A 367 19.09 2.08 -10.23
CA SER A 367 18.20 0.92 -10.37
C SER A 367 17.81 0.66 -11.83
N LYS A 368 17.65 1.71 -12.64
CA LYS A 368 17.34 1.54 -14.08
C LYS A 368 18.46 0.80 -14.82
N THR A 369 19.72 1.06 -14.49
CA THR A 369 20.87 0.34 -15.06
C THR A 369 20.81 -1.15 -14.73
N VAL A 370 20.47 -1.49 -13.48
CA VAL A 370 20.29 -2.89 -13.05
C VAL A 370 19.17 -3.56 -13.84
N VAL A 371 18.01 -2.91 -13.96
CA VAL A 371 16.84 -3.46 -14.65
C VAL A 371 17.10 -3.62 -16.15
N LYS A 372 17.72 -2.64 -16.80
CA LYS A 372 18.12 -2.74 -18.22
C LYS A 372 19.12 -3.88 -18.45
N ALA A 373 20.11 -4.05 -17.57
CA ALA A 373 21.05 -5.16 -17.64
C ALA A 373 20.35 -6.52 -17.43
N ALA A 374 19.43 -6.60 -16.46
CA ALA A 374 18.64 -7.80 -16.20
C ALA A 374 17.81 -8.20 -17.43
N LYS A 375 17.11 -7.23 -18.04
CA LYS A 375 16.31 -7.41 -19.24
C LYS A 375 17.16 -7.88 -20.43
N PHE A 376 18.35 -7.30 -20.63
CA PHE A 376 19.30 -7.75 -21.65
C PHE A 376 19.69 -9.23 -21.46
N HIS A 377 19.95 -9.64 -20.22
CA HIS A 377 20.29 -11.02 -19.86
C HIS A 377 19.08 -11.94 -19.63
N ARG A 378 17.85 -11.45 -19.88
CA ARG A 378 16.58 -12.17 -19.66
C ARG A 378 16.47 -12.74 -18.24
N LYS A 379 16.90 -11.94 -17.26
CA LYS A 379 16.76 -12.27 -15.84
C LYS A 379 15.47 -11.64 -15.32
N PRO A 380 14.60 -12.40 -14.63
CA PRO A 380 13.37 -11.84 -14.09
C PRO A 380 13.68 -10.80 -13.01
N VAL A 381 12.95 -9.70 -13.04
CA VAL A 381 13.03 -8.57 -12.11
C VAL A 381 11.82 -8.60 -11.19
N MET A 382 12.08 -8.78 -9.91
CA MET A 382 11.09 -8.78 -8.84
C MET A 382 11.27 -7.55 -7.95
N VAL A 383 10.18 -6.85 -7.65
CA VAL A 383 10.19 -5.63 -6.86
C VAL A 383 9.39 -5.81 -5.58
N LEU A 384 10.00 -5.54 -4.43
CA LEU A 384 9.33 -5.52 -3.14
C LEU A 384 8.69 -4.13 -2.96
N ALA A 385 7.39 -4.08 -2.70
CA ALA A 385 6.66 -2.84 -2.49
C ALA A 385 5.51 -3.04 -1.51
N ALA A 386 5.61 -2.38 -0.36
CA ALA A 386 4.49 -2.31 0.57
C ALA A 386 3.35 -1.43 0.02
N THR A 387 2.12 -1.70 0.45
CA THR A 387 0.89 -0.99 0.09
C THR A 387 1.00 0.52 0.23
N TYR A 388 1.57 1.04 1.32
CA TYR A 388 1.73 2.48 1.54
C TYR A 388 2.66 3.16 0.50
N LYS A 389 3.47 2.39 -0.25
CA LYS A 389 4.31 2.90 -1.35
C LYS A 389 3.58 2.91 -2.70
N LEU A 390 2.43 2.25 -2.82
CA LEU A 390 1.61 2.22 -4.03
C LEU A 390 0.86 3.54 -4.17
N SER A 391 1.06 4.25 -5.28
CA SER A 391 0.53 5.59 -5.52
C SER A 391 -0.43 5.57 -6.72
N PRO A 392 -1.60 6.23 -6.63
CA PRO A 392 -2.49 6.39 -7.78
C PRO A 392 -2.01 7.47 -8.76
N ALA A 393 -0.83 8.07 -8.54
CA ALA A 393 -0.29 9.08 -9.44
C ALA A 393 0.23 8.44 -10.73
N TYR A 394 -0.13 9.03 -11.88
CA TYR A 394 0.37 8.61 -13.19
C TYR A 394 1.64 9.39 -13.59
N PRO A 395 2.67 8.74 -14.17
CA PRO A 395 3.93 9.39 -14.56
C PRO A 395 3.81 10.19 -15.88
N TYR A 396 3.04 11.27 -15.90
CA TYR A 396 2.98 12.16 -17.07
C TYR A 396 4.35 12.78 -17.42
N ASP A 397 5.10 13.16 -16.39
CA ASP A 397 6.48 13.63 -16.51
C ASP A 397 7.34 12.95 -15.43
N PRO A 398 8.04 11.85 -15.78
CA PRO A 398 8.87 11.11 -14.84
C PRO A 398 9.98 11.96 -14.21
N PHE A 399 10.47 12.99 -14.91
CA PHE A 399 11.59 13.81 -14.44
C PHE A 399 11.20 14.72 -13.27
N ARG A 400 9.91 15.05 -13.12
CA ARG A 400 9.41 15.79 -11.95
C ARG A 400 9.43 14.99 -10.66
N LEU A 401 9.38 13.67 -10.76
CA LEU A 401 9.40 12.78 -9.60
C LEU A 401 10.83 12.51 -9.12
N ILE A 402 11.83 12.73 -9.98
CA ILE A 402 13.25 12.52 -9.65
C ILE A 402 13.76 13.68 -8.79
N GLU A 403 14.16 13.36 -7.58
CA GLU A 403 14.80 14.30 -6.66
C GLU A 403 16.32 14.34 -6.88
N TYR A 404 16.90 15.54 -6.81
CA TYR A 404 18.34 15.74 -6.85
C TYR A 404 18.89 16.09 -5.45
N GLY A 405 20.00 15.44 -5.11
CA GLY A 405 20.74 15.59 -3.87
C GLY A 405 21.95 16.51 -4.01
N ASP A 406 22.80 16.49 -2.99
CA ASP A 406 24.05 17.22 -2.99
C ASP A 406 25.01 16.67 -4.06
N ALA A 407 25.44 17.54 -4.97
CA ALA A 407 26.38 17.21 -6.03
C ALA A 407 27.82 17.01 -5.50
N GLY A 408 28.12 17.50 -4.30
CA GLY A 408 29.37 17.26 -3.58
C GLY A 408 29.68 15.78 -3.33
N ARG A 409 28.65 14.91 -3.38
CA ARG A 409 28.80 13.45 -3.27
C ARG A 409 29.33 12.80 -4.56
N VAL A 410 29.15 13.44 -5.71
CA VAL A 410 29.64 12.94 -7.01
C VAL A 410 31.02 13.52 -7.29
N VAL A 411 31.16 14.85 -7.18
CA VAL A 411 32.41 15.58 -7.40
C VAL A 411 32.74 16.32 -6.11
N ALA A 412 33.90 16.05 -5.51
CA ALA A 412 34.29 16.73 -4.28
C ALA A 412 34.45 18.23 -4.54
N PHE A 413 34.07 19.07 -3.57
CA PHE A 413 34.21 20.53 -3.69
C PHE A 413 35.68 20.97 -3.90
N GLN A 414 36.63 20.16 -3.42
CA GLN A 414 38.06 20.43 -3.54
C GLN A 414 38.54 20.37 -5.00
N ASP A 415 37.84 19.64 -5.86
CA ASP A 415 38.20 19.46 -7.27
C ASP A 415 37.69 20.61 -8.14
N GLY A 416 38.12 21.83 -7.82
CA GLY A 416 37.63 23.06 -8.44
C GLY A 416 37.85 23.15 -9.95
N GLU A 417 38.82 22.42 -10.50
CA GLU A 417 39.03 22.31 -11.96
C GLU A 417 37.89 21.54 -12.64
N LEU A 418 37.44 20.43 -12.05
CA LEU A 418 36.30 19.67 -12.56
C LEU A 418 35.04 20.53 -12.53
N TRP A 419 34.78 21.21 -11.41
CA TRP A 419 33.62 22.11 -11.29
C TRP A 419 33.58 23.22 -12.35
N LYS A 420 34.74 23.79 -12.69
CA LYS A 420 34.85 24.85 -13.71
C LYS A 420 34.70 24.32 -15.14
N GLY A 421 35.06 23.06 -15.37
CA GLY A 421 34.97 22.42 -16.69
C GLY A 421 33.60 21.85 -17.05
N LEU A 422 32.66 21.75 -16.09
CA LEU A 422 31.31 21.23 -16.34
C LEU A 422 30.33 22.36 -16.75
N ASP A 423 29.97 22.42 -18.03
CA ASP A 423 29.03 23.43 -18.57
C ASP A 423 27.65 23.44 -17.90
N SER A 424 27.18 22.28 -17.42
CA SER A 424 25.85 22.12 -16.78
C SER A 424 25.90 21.77 -15.29
N GLY A 425 27.10 21.84 -14.69
CA GLY A 425 27.36 21.44 -13.30
C GLY A 425 27.20 19.93 -13.05
N ALA A 426 27.72 19.45 -11.93
CA ALA A 426 27.51 18.07 -11.50
C ALA A 426 26.08 17.90 -10.96
N LYS A 427 25.43 16.79 -11.34
CA LYS A 427 24.09 16.43 -10.87
C LYS A 427 24.15 15.11 -10.11
N ASN A 428 23.51 15.06 -8.96
CA ASN A 428 23.35 13.84 -8.16
C ASN A 428 21.86 13.51 -8.05
N ALA A 429 21.36 12.58 -8.85
CA ALA A 429 19.98 12.09 -8.68
C ALA A 429 19.93 11.15 -7.46
N LEU A 430 18.91 11.30 -6.61
CA LEU A 430 18.67 10.40 -5.48
C LEU A 430 17.86 9.18 -5.89
N HIS A 431 16.92 9.39 -6.80
CA HIS A 431 16.02 8.38 -7.31
C HIS A 431 16.15 8.21 -8.83
N ASP A 432 15.71 7.06 -9.31
CA ASP A 432 15.66 6.69 -10.72
C ASP A 432 14.24 6.23 -11.08
N PHE A 433 13.90 6.38 -12.35
CA PHE A 433 12.59 6.00 -12.88
C PHE A 433 12.72 4.77 -13.80
N VAL A 434 12.00 3.71 -13.43
CA VAL A 434 11.95 2.45 -14.17
C VAL A 434 10.53 2.21 -14.66
N GLU A 435 10.41 1.92 -15.96
CA GLU A 435 9.14 1.70 -16.63
C GLU A 435 8.54 0.33 -16.27
N ALA A 436 7.21 0.26 -16.17
CA ALA A 436 6.45 -0.95 -15.88
C ALA A 436 6.81 -2.15 -16.79
N ALA A 437 7.08 -1.88 -18.08
CA ALA A 437 7.40 -2.90 -19.09
C ALA A 437 8.75 -3.62 -18.87
N GLU A 438 9.49 -3.27 -17.82
CA GLU A 438 10.78 -3.88 -17.47
C GLU A 438 10.72 -4.66 -16.16
N ILE A 439 9.55 -4.70 -15.52
CA ILE A 439 9.31 -5.35 -14.24
C ILE A 439 8.38 -6.54 -14.46
N ASP A 440 8.76 -7.70 -13.94
CA ASP A 440 8.00 -8.93 -14.14
C ASP A 440 6.98 -9.15 -13.01
N LEU A 441 7.40 -8.96 -11.75
CA LEU A 441 6.62 -9.31 -10.58
C LEU A 441 6.81 -8.28 -9.45
N PHE A 442 5.73 -8.05 -8.71
CA PHE A 442 5.72 -7.31 -7.45
C PHE A 442 5.41 -8.24 -6.30
N VAL A 443 6.05 -8.00 -5.16
CA VAL A 443 5.68 -8.63 -3.89
C VAL A 443 5.21 -7.55 -2.94
N THR A 444 3.94 -7.67 -2.56
CA THR A 444 3.23 -6.75 -1.67
C THR A 444 2.85 -7.48 -0.38
N ASN A 445 2.36 -6.72 0.59
CA ASN A 445 1.88 -7.24 1.86
C ASN A 445 0.39 -7.64 1.84
N GLN A 446 -0.30 -7.51 0.71
CA GLN A 446 -1.69 -7.96 0.56
C GLN A 446 -1.78 -9.40 0.05
N VAL A 447 -2.99 -9.98 0.06
CA VAL A 447 -3.25 -11.31 -0.50
C VAL A 447 -3.93 -11.13 -1.87
N PRO A 448 -3.41 -11.69 -2.98
CA PRO A 448 -2.18 -12.49 -3.07
C PRO A 448 -0.89 -11.65 -2.93
N ALA A 449 0.11 -12.19 -2.22
CA ALA A 449 1.36 -11.49 -1.93
C ALA A 449 2.21 -11.22 -3.17
N VAL A 450 2.08 -12.03 -4.22
CA VAL A 450 2.82 -11.86 -5.47
C VAL A 450 1.85 -11.50 -6.58
N VAL A 451 2.05 -10.35 -7.19
CA VAL A 451 1.20 -9.81 -8.24
C VAL A 451 2.02 -9.49 -9.49
N SER A 452 1.43 -9.70 -10.66
CA SER A 452 2.04 -9.26 -11.91
C SER A 452 1.84 -7.75 -12.10
N THR A 453 2.71 -7.13 -12.89
CA THR A 453 2.63 -5.70 -13.22
C THR A 453 1.26 -5.29 -13.77
N GLY A 454 0.62 -6.15 -14.58
CA GLY A 454 -0.72 -5.88 -15.13
C GLY A 454 -1.86 -5.95 -14.10
N TYR A 455 -1.69 -6.71 -13.01
CA TYR A 455 -2.68 -6.78 -11.94
C TYR A 455 -2.53 -5.64 -10.92
N LEU A 456 -1.33 -5.06 -10.82
CA LEU A 456 -1.00 -4.03 -9.85
C LEU A 456 -1.92 -2.80 -9.93
N TYR A 457 -2.34 -2.41 -11.14
CA TYR A 457 -3.33 -1.35 -11.36
C TYR A 457 -4.61 -1.55 -10.53
N ARG A 458 -5.09 -2.79 -10.44
CA ARG A 458 -6.28 -3.14 -9.67
C ARG A 458 -6.02 -3.00 -8.17
N VAL A 459 -4.86 -3.45 -7.70
CA VAL A 459 -4.45 -3.31 -6.29
C VAL A 459 -4.38 -1.84 -5.88
N VAL A 460 -3.86 -0.98 -6.76
CA VAL A 460 -3.82 0.48 -6.53
C VAL A 460 -5.24 1.05 -6.47
N ARG A 461 -6.09 0.76 -7.46
CA ARG A 461 -7.46 1.31 -7.50
C ARG A 461 -8.39 0.80 -6.42
N GLU A 462 -8.16 -0.40 -5.88
CA GLU A 462 -8.92 -0.91 -4.73
C GLU A 462 -8.58 -0.14 -3.44
N GLN A 463 -7.44 0.56 -3.37
CA GLN A 463 -6.99 1.29 -2.18
C GLN A 463 -7.35 2.79 -2.19
N TYR A 464 -7.72 3.35 -3.33
CA TYR A 464 -7.87 4.80 -3.51
C TYR A 464 -9.16 5.15 -4.24
N ASP A 465 -9.79 6.24 -3.82
CA ASP A 465 -10.94 6.80 -4.52
C ASP A 465 -10.48 7.71 -5.67
N GLU A 466 -11.21 7.65 -6.80
CA GLU A 466 -10.92 8.44 -8.01
C GLU A 466 -10.95 9.96 -7.74
N GLU A 467 -11.78 10.40 -6.79
CA GLU A 467 -11.94 11.81 -6.44
C GLU A 467 -10.71 12.43 -5.74
N ASP A 468 -9.85 11.59 -5.15
CA ASP A 468 -8.71 12.05 -4.35
C ASP A 468 -7.36 11.74 -5.01
N VAL A 469 -7.37 11.34 -6.28
CA VAL A 469 -6.13 11.17 -7.07
C VAL A 469 -5.39 12.51 -7.12
N GLU A 470 -6.10 13.58 -7.43
CA GLU A 470 -5.61 14.96 -7.43
C GLU A 470 -5.96 15.66 -6.11
N LEU A 471 -5.01 15.65 -5.16
CA LEU A 471 -5.09 16.36 -3.89
C LEU A 471 -4.41 17.72 -3.92
#